data_AF-A0A6J4QNU4-F1
#
_entry.id   AF-A0A6J4QNU4-F1
#
_cell.length_a   1.000
_cell.length_b   1.000
_cell.length_c   1.000
_cell.angle_alpha   90.00
_cell.angle_beta   90.00
_cell.angle_gamma   90.00
#
_symmetry.space_group_name_H-M   'P 1'
#
loop_
_entity.id
_entity.type
_entity.pdbx_description
1 polymer ?
#
loop_
_entity_poly.entity_id
_entity_poly.type
_entity_poly.pdbx_seq_one_letter_code
_entity_poly.pdbx_strand_id
1 'polypeptide(L)' 'MLSVSLDHAMGVYELPHHRNPFDRLLIAQALAEGMPLLSQDSEFSSYSVDVIW' A
#
# COMPACT_ATOMS: atom_id res chain seq x y z
N MET A 1 13.63 -4.42 4.42
CA MET A 1 12.61 -3.60 3.72
C MET A 1 13.02 -3.49 2.27
N LEU A 2 12.07 -3.60 1.34
CA LEU A 2 12.31 -3.27 -0.06
C LEU A 2 12.64 -1.79 -0.20
N SER A 3 13.35 -1.43 -1.27
CA SER A 3 13.64 -0.02 -1.56
C SER A 3 12.34 0.73 -1.89
N VAL A 4 12.23 1.96 -1.39
CA VAL A 4 11.15 2.88 -1.76
C VAL A 4 11.64 3.73 -2.93
N SER A 5 10.87 3.73 -4.02
CA SER A 5 11.13 4.54 -5.21
C SER A 5 10.27 5.81 -5.21
N LEU A 6 10.56 6.73 -6.13
CA LEU A 6 9.72 7.90 -6.35
C LEU A 6 8.31 7.51 -6.81
N ASP A 7 8.18 6.45 -7.60
CA ASP A 7 6.89 5.96 -8.09
C ASP A 7 5.99 5.51 -6.93
N HIS A 8 6.56 4.85 -5.92
CA HIS A 8 5.82 4.48 -4.70
C HIS A 8 5.33 5.73 -3.95
N ALA A 9 6.17 6.77 -3.86
CA ALA A 9 5.79 8.02 -3.21
C ALA A 9 4.71 8.79 -3.99
N MET A 10 4.77 8.77 -5.32
CA MET A 10 3.76 9.37 -6.19
C MET A 10 2.42 8.62 -6.08
N GLY A 11 2.44 7.29 -6.03
CA GLY A 11 1.22 6.47 -5.86
C GLY A 11 0.43 6.80 -4.60
N VAL A 12 1.09 7.27 -3.53
CA VAL A 12 0.41 7.72 -2.30
C VAL A 12 -0.56 8.87 -2.56
N TYR A 13 -0.30 9.73 -3.54
CA TYR A 13 -1.17 10.87 -3.85
C TYR A 13 -2.55 10.41 -4.38
N GLU A 14 -2.59 9.28 -5.08
CA GLU A 14 -3.81 8.72 -5.68
C GLU A 14 -4.63 7.91 -4.68
N LEU A 15 -4.05 7.53 -3.54
CA LEU A 15 -4.72 6.74 -2.52
C LEU A 15 -5.71 7.58 -1.70
N PRO A 16 -6.89 7.01 -1.36
CA PRO A 16 -7.74 7.51 -0.28
C PRO A 16 -6.97 7.79 1.01
N HIS A 17 -7.54 8.62 1.87
CA HIS A 17 -6.91 8.94 3.14
C HIS A 17 -6.94 7.72 4.07
N HIS A 18 -5.76 7.21 4.41
CA HIS A 18 -5.55 6.26 5.50
C HIS A 18 -4.90 6.97 6.67
N ARG A 19 -5.21 6.54 7.90
CA ARG A 19 -4.73 7.21 9.11
C ARG A 19 -3.21 7.17 9.25
N ASN A 20 -2.60 6.05 8.86
CA ASN A 20 -1.17 5.84 8.98
C ASN A 20 -0.45 6.16 7.65
N PRO A 21 0.46 7.14 7.64
CA PRO A 21 1.18 7.51 6.41
C PRO A 21 2.10 6.38 5.89
N PHE A 22 2.61 5.50 6.75
CA PHE A 22 3.44 4.37 6.33
C PHE A 22 2.63 3.28 5.64
N ASP A 23 1.42 3.03 6.12
CA ASP A 23 0.53 2.05 5.50
C ASP A 23 0.11 2.50 4.10
N ARG A 24 -0.08 3.81 3.89
CA ARG A 24 -0.28 4.37 2.53
C ARG A 24 0.90 4.07 1.62
N LEU A 25 2.13 4.16 2.13
CA LEU A 25 3.32 3.85 1.34
C LEU A 25 3.43 2.35 1.03
N LEU A 26 3.07 1.48 1.98
CA LEU A 26 3.02 0.03 1.76
C LEU A 26 1.98 -0.35 0.71
N ILE A 27 0.78 0.25 0.77
CA ILE A 27 -0.26 0.06 -0.24
C ILE A 27 0.22 0.54 -1.61
N ALA A 28 0.79 1.75 -1.70
CA ALA A 28 1.28 2.29 -2.96
C ALA A 28 2.39 1.42 -3.57
N GLN A 29 3.31 0.92 -2.76
CA GLN A 29 4.36 0.01 -3.21
C GLN A 29 3.80 -1.34 -3.66
N ALA A 30 2.86 -1.92 -2.92
CA ALA A 30 2.24 -3.19 -3.28
C ALA A 30 1.46 -3.09 -4.61
N LEU A 31 0.76 -1.99 -4.84
CA LEU A 31 0.08 -1.70 -6.10
C LEU A 31 1.06 -1.53 -7.27
N ALA A 32 2.14 -0.78 -7.07
CA ALA A 32 3.15 -0.54 -8.10
C ALA A 32 3.90 -1.82 -8.51
N GLU A 33 4.17 -2.69 -7.54
CA GLU A 33 4.96 -3.91 -7.72
C GLU A 33 4.08 -5.16 -7.99
N GLY A 34 2.75 -5.03 -7.93
CA GLY A 34 1.81 -6.14 -8.08
C GLY A 34 1.97 -7.23 -7.00
N MET A 35 2.33 -6.83 -5.77
CA MET A 35 2.61 -7.75 -4.67
C MET A 35 1.44 -7.81 -3.68
N PRO A 36 1.11 -8.98 -3.11
CA PRO A 36 0.12 -9.06 -2.05
C PRO A 36 0.68 -8.50 -0.72
N LEU A 37 -0.19 -7.89 0.08
CA LEU A 37 0.10 -7.48 1.45
C LEU A 37 -0.31 -8.58 2.44
N LEU A 38 0.63 -9.03 3.27
CA LEU A 38 0.32 -9.88 4.43
C LEU A 38 -0.01 -8.99 5.63
N SER A 39 -1.27 -8.96 6.04
CA SER A 39 -1.71 -8.10 7.15
C SER A 39 -2.97 -8.65 7.82
N GLN A 40 -3.07 -8.45 9.13
CA GLN A 40 -4.33 -8.64 9.86
C GLN A 40 -5.24 -7.40 9.83
N ASP A 41 -4.74 -6.28 9.31
CA ASP A 41 -5.49 -5.05 9.19
C ASP A 41 -6.53 -5.15 8.06
N SER A 42 -7.80 -5.15 8.44
CA SER A 42 -8.90 -5.24 7.50
C SER A 42 -9.09 -3.96 6.69
N GLU A 43 -8.55 -2.81 7.11
CA GLU A 43 -8.66 -1.56 6.35
C GLU A 43 -7.93 -1.65 5.00
N PHE A 44 -6.93 -2.53 4.85
CA PHE A 44 -6.22 -2.72 3.58
C PHE A 44 -7.12 -3.31 2.48
N SER A 45 -8.18 -4.03 2.84
CA SER A 45 -9.16 -4.56 1.89
C SER A 45 -9.99 -3.48 1.18
N SER A 46 -9.96 -2.23 1.67
CA SER A 46 -10.61 -1.09 1.02
C SER A 46 -9.84 -0.54 -0.19
N TYR A 47 -8.60 -1.01 -0.39
CA TYR A 47 -7.74 -0.64 -1.51
C TYR A 47 -7.71 -1.77 -2.54
N SER A 48 -7.37 -1.46 -3.79
CA SER A 48 -7.29 -2.44 -4.88
C SER A 48 -6.03 -3.31 -4.84
N VAL A 49 -5.59 -3.69 -3.64
CA VAL A 49 -4.42 -4.52 -3.39
C VAL A 49 -4.86 -5.88 -2.86
N ASP A 50 -4.17 -6.94 -3.28
CA ASP A 50 -4.43 -8.28 -2.74
C ASP A 50 -3.93 -8.36 -1.29
N VAL A 51 -4.81 -8.75 -0.37
CA VAL A 51 -4.48 -8.93 1.05
C VAL A 51 -4.57 -10.41 1.42
N ILE A 52 -3.50 -10.93 2.00
CA ILE A 52 -3.40 -12.29 2.54
C ILE A 52 -3.25 -12.23 4.07
N TRP A 53 -3.69 -13.28 4.75
CA TRP A 53 -3.78 -13.36 6.22
C TRP A 53 -2.83 -14.42 6.78
#